data_AF-A0A2D6LN51-F1
#
_entry.id   AF-A0A2D6LN51-F1
#
_cell.length_a   1.000
_cell.length_b   1.000
_cell.length_c   1.000
_cell.angle_alpha   90.00
_cell.angle_beta   90.00
_cell.angle_gamma   90.00
#
_symmetry.space_group_name_H-M   'P 1'
#
loop_
_entity.id
_entity.type
_entity.pdbx_description
1 polymer ?
#
loop_
_entity_poly.entity_id
_entity_poly.type
_entity_poly.pdbx_seq_one_letter_code
_entity_poly.pdbx_strand_id
1 'polypeptide(L)'
;MTEQIENRKSQITGSLDFELLEILVCPLTRSPLRQEGGELVGEVGGLRYPIREGIPILLIEEAALPDGVESLDAFKQRYADKIPQ
;
A
#
# COMPACT_ATOMS: atom_id res chain seq x y z
N MET A 1 37.67 13.25 -5.61
CA MET A 1 36.51 13.80 -4.87
C MET A 1 35.30 13.58 -5.75
N THR A 2 34.86 12.33 -5.83
CA THR A 2 33.91 11.84 -6.85
C THR A 2 32.76 11.06 -6.20
N GLU A 3 32.45 11.38 -4.95
CA GLU A 3 31.52 10.65 -4.09
C GLU A 3 30.07 11.16 -4.16
N GLN A 4 29.60 11.69 -5.30
CA GLN A 4 28.23 12.21 -5.40
C GLN A 4 27.34 11.58 -6.48
N ILE A 5 27.69 10.39 -7.00
CA ILE A 5 26.85 9.69 -8.00
C ILE A 5 26.24 8.38 -7.45
N GLU A 6 26.50 8.01 -6.20
CA GLU A 6 25.94 6.78 -5.61
C GLU A 6 24.48 6.94 -5.11
N ASN A 7 23.88 8.13 -5.19
CA ASN A 7 22.48 8.35 -4.78
C ASN A 7 21.44 8.25 -5.91
N ARG A 8 21.81 7.82 -7.11
CA ARG A 8 20.87 7.63 -8.26
C ARG A 8 20.67 6.16 -8.65
N LYS A 9 20.95 5.23 -7.75
CA LYS A 9 20.75 3.79 -7.95
C LYS A 9 19.79 3.17 -6.93
N SER A 10 18.89 3.94 -6.29
CA SER A 10 17.65 3.31 -5.82
C SER A 10 16.81 3.03 -7.07
N GLN A 11 16.75 1.75 -7.39
CA GLN A 11 16.42 1.24 -8.69
C GLN A 11 14.91 1.36 -8.91
N ILE A 12 14.52 1.73 -10.12
CA ILE A 12 13.15 1.73 -10.63
C ILE A 12 12.72 0.26 -10.88
N THR A 13 13.02 -0.62 -9.94
CA THR A 13 12.57 -2.00 -9.86
C THR A 13 11.37 -1.96 -8.96
N GLY A 14 10.24 -2.52 -9.39
CA GLY A 14 8.94 -2.30 -8.77
C GLY A 14 8.82 -2.57 -7.26
N SER A 15 9.83 -3.14 -6.60
CA SER A 15 9.91 -3.30 -5.14
C SER A 15 10.23 -1.98 -4.43
N LEU A 16 9.37 -1.58 -3.50
CA LEU A 16 9.58 -0.44 -2.60
C LEU A 16 10.59 -0.80 -1.51
N ASP A 17 11.37 0.19 -1.07
CA ASP A 17 12.34 0.05 0.01
C ASP A 17 11.66 -0.34 1.33
N PHE A 18 12.30 -1.21 2.13
CA PHE A 18 11.73 -1.69 3.40
C PHE A 18 11.46 -0.55 4.39
N GLU A 19 12.40 0.39 4.54
CA GLU A 19 12.24 1.54 5.45
C GLU A 19 11.05 2.43 5.04
N LEU A 20 10.77 2.53 3.73
CA LEU A 20 9.59 3.22 3.23
C LEU A 20 8.31 2.45 3.57
N LEU A 21 8.29 1.13 3.38
CA LEU A 21 7.13 0.30 3.73
C LEU A 21 6.80 0.39 5.23
N GLU A 22 7.80 0.51 6.11
CA GLU A 22 7.59 0.64 7.55
C GLU A 22 6.89 1.94 7.97
N ILE A 23 7.04 3.03 7.19
CA ILE A 23 6.36 4.30 7.47
C ILE A 23 4.99 4.41 6.78
N LEU A 24 4.73 3.59 5.75
CA LEU A 24 3.47 3.59 5.03
C LEU A 24 2.41 2.75 5.75
N VAL A 25 1.16 3.21 5.70
CA VAL A 25 0.01 2.51 6.28
C VAL A 25 -1.16 2.51 5.33
N CYS A 26 -2.04 1.52 5.47
CA CYS A 26 -3.31 1.47 4.76
C CYS A 26 -4.12 2.76 5.01
N PRO A 27 -4.52 3.51 3.98
CA PRO A 27 -5.29 4.75 4.13
C PRO A 27 -6.57 4.62 4.95
N LEU A 28 -7.23 3.46 4.85
CA LEU A 28 -8.52 3.22 5.52
C LEU A 28 -8.34 2.69 6.94
N THR A 29 -7.56 1.63 7.11
CA THR A 29 -7.46 0.89 8.40
C THR A 29 -6.26 1.30 9.23
N ARG A 30 -5.32 2.06 8.66
CA ARG A 30 -4.01 2.40 9.24
C ARG A 30 -3.16 1.17 9.62
N SER A 31 -3.50 -0.01 9.11
CA SER A 31 -2.70 -1.22 9.28
C SER A 31 -1.42 -1.14 8.44
N PRO A 32 -0.40 -1.96 8.75
CA PRO A 32 0.76 -2.11 7.89
C PRO A 32 0.37 -2.51 6.46
N LEU A 33 1.26 -2.20 5.52
CA LEU A 33 1.17 -2.58 4.12
C LEU A 33 2.28 -3.59 3.79
N ARG A 34 1.94 -4.60 3.00
CA ARG A 34 2.92 -5.51 2.41
C ARG A 34 2.91 -5.36 0.90
N GLN A 35 4.08 -5.37 0.28
CA GLN A 35 4.13 -5.37 -1.16
C GLN A 35 3.91 -6.77 -1.73
N GLU A 36 3.00 -6.89 -2.70
CA GLU A 36 2.80 -8.09 -3.50
C GLU A 36 2.85 -7.72 -4.99
N GLY A 37 4.02 -7.91 -5.60
CA GLY A 37 4.25 -7.55 -7.00
C GLY A 37 4.04 -6.04 -7.23
N GLY A 38 3.06 -5.69 -8.07
CA GLY A 38 2.72 -4.31 -8.43
C GLY A 38 1.72 -3.64 -7.50
N GLU A 39 1.46 -4.18 -6.31
CA GLU A 39 0.44 -3.67 -5.39
C GLU A 39 0.94 -3.65 -3.94
N LEU A 40 0.33 -2.79 -3.13
CA LEU A 40 0.45 -2.78 -1.68
C LEU A 40 -0.84 -3.34 -1.07
N VAL A 41 -0.71 -4.38 -0.27
CA VAL A 41 -1.83 -5.09 0.35
C VAL A 41 -1.89 -4.75 1.84
N GLY A 42 -3.05 -4.26 2.27
CA GLY A 42 -3.33 -3.99 3.69
C GLY A 42 -3.52 -5.26 4.48
N GLU A 43 -2.82 -5.38 5.61
CA GLU A 43 -2.93 -6.58 6.47
C GLU A 43 -4.33 -6.79 7.05
N VAL A 44 -5.10 -5.72 7.23
CA VAL A 44 -6.51 -5.80 7.61
C VAL A 44 -7.36 -5.90 6.35
N GLY A 45 -7.96 -7.07 6.16
CA GLY A 45 -8.96 -7.31 5.13
C GLY A 45 -8.44 -7.37 3.69
N GLY A 46 -7.16 -7.07 3.41
CA GLY A 46 -6.57 -7.33 2.11
C GLY A 46 -6.96 -6.35 1.01
N LEU A 47 -7.28 -5.09 1.35
CA LEU A 47 -7.39 -4.03 0.33
C LEU A 47 -6.06 -3.88 -0.41
N ARG A 48 -6.12 -3.80 -1.74
CA ARG A 48 -4.94 -3.71 -2.59
C ARG A 48 -4.85 -2.34 -3.24
N TYR A 49 -3.70 -1.69 -3.13
CA TYR A 49 -3.41 -0.36 -3.67
C TYR A 49 -2.37 -0.48 -4.79
N PRO A 50 -2.65 0.01 -6.01
CA PRO A 50 -1.75 -0.21 -7.14
C PRO A 50 -0.47 0.64 -7.03
N ILE A 51 0.63 0.11 -7.54
CA ILE A 51 1.87 0.84 -7.78
C ILE A 51 1.95 1.14 -9.28
N ARG A 52 1.92 2.42 -9.65
CA ARG A 52 2.01 2.87 -11.04
C ARG A 52 3.30 3.68 -11.22
N GLU A 53 4.14 3.27 -12.16
CA GLU A 53 5.43 3.93 -12.44
C GLU A 53 6.34 4.04 -11.20
N GLY A 54 6.28 3.06 -10.30
CA GLY A 54 7.02 3.05 -9.04
C GLY A 54 6.41 3.93 -7.93
N ILE A 55 5.25 4.54 -8.17
CA ILE A 55 4.55 5.40 -7.22
C ILE A 55 3.34 4.64 -6.64
N PRO A 56 3.28 4.45 -5.31
CA PRO A 56 2.11 3.89 -4.64
C PRO A 56 0.90 4.82 -4.73
N ILE A 57 -0.22 4.31 -5.23
CA ILE A 57 -1.49 5.06 -5.28
C ILE A 57 -2.33 4.69 -4.05
N LEU A 58 -2.04 5.38 -2.93
CA LEU A 58 -2.70 5.17 -1.63
C LEU A 58 -4.02 5.97 -1.50
N LEU A 59 -4.89 5.86 -2.50
CA LEU A 59 -6.23 6.43 -2.48
C LEU A 59 -7.26 5.33 -2.20
N ILE A 60 -8.23 5.62 -1.33
CA ILE A 60 -9.28 4.65 -0.97
C ILE A 60 -10.13 4.27 -2.19
N GLU A 61 -10.35 5.21 -3.11
CA GLU A 61 -11.13 5.00 -4.32
C GLU A 61 -10.41 4.14 -5.38
N GLU A 62 -9.08 4.09 -5.34
CA GLU A 62 -8.26 3.26 -6.23
C GLU A 62 -8.00 1.86 -5.64
N ALA A 63 -8.49 1.59 -4.43
CA ALA A 63 -8.28 0.30 -3.77
C ALA A 63 -9.12 -0.80 -4.44
N ALA A 64 -8.48 -1.90 -4.79
CA ALA A 64 -9.19 -3.12 -5.17
C ALA A 64 -9.68 -3.85 -3.92
N LEU A 65 -10.93 -4.32 -3.98
CA LEU A 65 -11.56 -5.10 -2.91
C LEU A 65 -10.98 -6.52 -2.86
N PRO A 66 -10.86 -7.11 -1.66
CA PRO A 66 -10.50 -8.51 -1.51
C PRO A 66 -11.62 -9.43 -2.03
N ASP A 67 -11.27 -10.68 -2.30
CA ASP A 67 -12.23 -11.70 -2.73
C ASP A 67 -13.41 -11.83 -1.74
N GLY A 68 -14.63 -11.82 -2.28
CA GLY A 68 -15.86 -11.94 -1.48
C GLY A 68 -16.28 -10.66 -0.75
N VAL A 69 -15.70 -9.49 -1.09
CA VAL A 69 -16.20 -8.18 -0.65
C VAL A 69 -16.73 -7.42 -1.86
N GLU A 70 -18.01 -7.06 -1.80
CA GLU A 70 -18.74 -6.49 -2.93
C GLU A 70 -18.67 -4.96 -3.00
N SER A 71 -18.35 -4.30 -1.89
CA SER A 71 -18.26 -2.84 -1.81
C SER A 71 -17.37 -2.37 -0.66
N LEU A 72 -16.94 -1.10 -0.74
CA LEU A 72 -16.20 -0.45 0.34
C LEU A 72 -17.05 -0.32 1.62
N ASP A 73 -18.36 -0.09 1.50
CA ASP A 73 -19.26 -0.07 2.66
C ASP A 73 -19.35 -1.44 3.33
N ALA A 74 -19.45 -2.52 2.55
CA ALA A 74 -19.42 -3.88 3.09
C ALA A 74 -18.07 -4.16 3.79
N PHE A 75 -16.97 -3.68 3.23
CA PHE A 75 -15.66 -3.75 3.88
C PHE A 75 -15.67 -3.00 5.22
N LYS A 76 -16.09 -1.74 5.23
CA LYS A 76 -16.12 -0.89 6.44
C LYS A 76 -16.99 -1.50 7.52
N GLN A 77 -18.14 -2.05 7.17
CA GLN A 77 -19.02 -2.72 8.13
C GLN A 77 -18.36 -3.98 8.70
N ARG A 78 -17.69 -4.77 7.86
CA ARG A 78 -17.00 -6.00 8.28
C ARG A 78 -15.78 -5.74 9.19
N TYR A 79 -15.08 -4.64 8.98
CA TYR A 79 -13.85 -4.28 9.70
C TYR A 79 -14.01 -3.01 10.56
N ALA A 80 -15.23 -2.70 11.01
CA ALA A 80 -15.54 -1.46 11.69
C ALA A 80 -14.69 -1.22 12.96
N ASP A 81 -14.34 -2.28 13.70
CA ASP A 81 -13.49 -2.20 14.90
C ASP A 81 -12.00 -1.96 14.60
N LYS A 82 -11.61 -2.09 13.33
CA LYS A 82 -10.23 -1.90 12.83
C LYS A 82 -10.03 -0.60 12.06
N ILE A 83 -11.08 0.20 11.91
CA ILE A 83 -11.02 1.48 11.21
C ILE A 83 -11.02 2.59 12.28
N PRO A 84 -9.98 3.44 12.33
CA PRO A 84 -9.96 4.56 13.25
C PRO A 84 -11.14 5.49 12.96
N GLN A 85 -11.73 6.02 14.04
CA GLN A 85 -12.84 6.98 13.99
C GLN A 85 -12.38 8.33 13.42
#